data_AF-A0A967NAV6-F1
#
_entry.id   AF-A0A967NAV6-F1
#
_cell.length_a   1.000
_cell.length_b   1.000
_cell.length_c   1.000
_cell.angle_alpha   90.00
_cell.angle_beta   90.00
_cell.angle_gamma   90.00
#
_symmetry.space_group_name_H-M   'P 1'
#
loop_
_entity.id
_entity.type
_entity.pdbx_description
1 polymer ?
#
loop_
_entity_poly.entity_id
_entity_poly.type
_entity_poly.pdbx_seq_one_letter_code
_entity_poly.pdbx_strand_id
1 'polypeptide(L)' 'MPPALTDMERKILDFMVQYLRENTYQPSIREIGERFGIKSTKTVSEHLQALADKGFLERDPSRS' A
#
# COMPACT_ATOMS: atom_id res chain seq x y z
N MET A 1 4.21 -7.30 19.22
CA MET A 1 2.96 -7.36 18.43
C MET A 1 3.09 -6.29 17.35
N PRO A 2 2.83 -6.60 16.06
CA PRO A 2 2.86 -5.54 15.07
C PRO A 2 1.82 -4.48 15.45
N PRO A 3 2.15 -3.19 15.34
CA PRO A 3 1.23 -2.11 15.69
C PRO A 3 -0.07 -2.25 14.90
N ALA A 4 -1.19 -1.87 15.53
CA ALA A 4 -2.49 -1.94 14.90
C ALA A 4 -2.49 -1.14 13.58
N LEU A 5 -2.94 -1.80 12.50
CA LEU A 5 -3.23 -1.14 11.23
C LEU A 5 -4.52 -0.34 11.39
N THR A 6 -4.52 0.88 10.86
CA THR A 6 -5.74 1.64 10.62
C THR A 6 -6.59 0.92 9.56
N ASP A 7 -7.89 1.22 9.53
CA ASP A 7 -8.79 0.63 8.53
C ASP A 7 -8.31 0.85 7.09
N MET A 8 -7.75 2.02 6.77
CA MET A 8 -7.24 2.28 5.41
C MET A 8 -5.96 1.53 5.11
N GLU A 9 -4.99 1.48 6.03
CA GLU A 9 -3.76 0.70 5.82
C GLU A 9 -4.07 -0.79 5.63
N ARG A 10 -5.00 -1.34 6.42
CA ARG A 10 -5.46 -2.73 6.25
C ARG A 10 -6.07 -2.95 4.88
N LYS A 11 -7.00 -2.07 4.46
CA LYS A 11 -7.63 -2.16 3.13
C LYS A 11 -6.60 -2.08 2.00
N ILE A 12 -5.61 -1.20 2.11
CA ILE A 12 -4.54 -1.07 1.11
C ILE A 12 -3.71 -2.36 1.06
N LEU A 13 -3.33 -2.90 2.21
CA LEU A 13 -2.57 -4.15 2.30
C LEU A 13 -3.36 -5.33 1.68
N ASP A 14 -4.61 -5.50 2.09
CA ASP A 14 -5.49 -6.54 1.54
C ASP A 14 -5.67 -6.39 0.03
N PHE A 15 -5.85 -5.15 -0.45
CA PHE A 15 -5.92 -4.86 -1.87
C PHE A 15 -4.63 -5.27 -2.59
N MET A 16 -3.45 -4.90 -2.08
CA MET A 16 -2.18 -5.28 -2.71
C MET A 16 -2.00 -6.79 -2.78
N VAL A 17 -2.37 -7.52 -1.72
CA VAL A 17 -2.29 -8.99 -1.69
C VAL A 17 -3.26 -9.62 -2.68
N GLN A 18 -4.50 -9.14 -2.75
CA GLN A 18 -5.47 -9.61 -3.75
C GLN A 18 -5.01 -9.30 -5.17
N TYR A 19 -4.54 -8.08 -5.39
CA TYR A 19 -4.06 -7.65 -6.70
C TYR A 19 -2.87 -8.48 -7.17
N LEU A 20 -1.94 -8.85 -6.30
CA LEU A 20 -0.83 -9.74 -6.64
C LEU A 20 -1.26 -11.20 -6.91
N ARG A 21 -2.39 -11.64 -6.34
CA ARG A 21 -2.95 -12.97 -6.63
C ARG A 21 -3.68 -12.98 -7.98
N GLU A 22 -4.38 -11.89 -8.29
CA GLU A 22 -5.14 -11.74 -9.53
C GLU A 22 -4.24 -11.33 -10.70
N ASN A 23 -3.21 -10.54 -10.43
CA ASN A 23 -2.27 -9.97 -11.39
C ASN A 23 -0.86 -10.43 -11.02
N THR A 24 -0.05 -10.81 -11.99
CA THR A 24 1.35 -11.25 -11.75
C THR A 24 2.29 -10.08 -11.38
N TYR A 25 1.75 -8.95 -10.90
CA TYR A 25 2.47 -7.73 -10.57
C TYR A 25 1.80 -6.97 -9.41
N GLN A 26 2.57 -6.11 -8.74
CA GLN A 26 2.08 -5.24 -7.68
C GLN A 26 1.36 -4.00 -8.25
N PRO A 27 0.30 -3.49 -7.61
CA PRO A 27 -0.35 -2.28 -8.08
C PRO A 27 0.57 -1.07 -7.86
N SER A 28 0.52 -0.11 -8.78
CA SER A 28 1.22 1.17 -8.67
C SER A 28 0.53 2.10 -7.66
N ILE A 29 1.26 3.11 -7.18
CA ILE A 29 0.73 4.15 -6.28
C ILE A 29 -0.51 4.84 -6.89
N ARG A 30 -0.53 5.00 -8.22
CA ARG A 30 -1.67 5.58 -8.95
C ARG A 30 -2.89 4.67 -8.91
N GLU A 31 -2.72 3.37 -9.20
CA GLU A 31 -3.83 2.40 -9.16
C GLU A 31 -4.41 2.23 -7.74
N ILE A 32 -3.55 2.23 -6.72
CA ILE A 32 -4.00 2.23 -5.32
C ILE A 32 -4.81 3.50 -5.04
N GLY A 33 -4.32 4.67 -5.47
CA GLY A 33 -5.04 5.93 -5.33
C GLY A 33 -6.41 5.93 -6.00
N GLU A 34 -6.48 5.47 -7.25
CA GLU A 34 -7.73 5.37 -8.01
C GLU A 34 -8.73 4.40 -7.34
N ARG A 35 -8.27 3.25 -6.86
CA ARG A 35 -9.15 2.27 -6.20
C ARG A 35 -9.75 2.77 -4.89
N PHE A 36 -9.01 3.58 -4.13
CA PHE A 36 -9.46 4.12 -2.84
C PHE A 36 -9.98 5.56 -2.91
N GLY A 37 -10.07 6.16 -4.11
CA GLY A 37 -10.51 7.55 -4.29
C GLY A 37 -9.54 8.59 -3.74
N ILE A 38 -8.27 8.23 -3.56
CA ILE A 38 -7.22 9.11 -3.05
C ILE A 38 -6.58 9.84 -4.25
N LYS A 39 -6.87 11.14 -4.35
CA LYS A 39 -6.36 11.99 -5.45
C LYS A 39 -4.86 12.27 -5.38
N SER A 40 -4.27 12.22 -4.18
CA SER A 40 -2.86 12.55 -3.97
C SER A 40 -2.02 11.29 -3.83
N THR A 41 -1.07 11.11 -4.76
CA THR A 41 -0.08 10.04 -4.69
C THR A 41 0.77 10.11 -3.42
N LYS A 42 0.94 11.31 -2.84
CA LYS A 42 1.63 11.51 -1.56
C LYS A 42 0.91 10.79 -0.41
N THR A 43 -0.40 10.94 -0.30
CA THR A 43 -1.20 10.31 0.76
C THR A 43 -1.13 8.78 0.67
N VAL A 44 -1.19 8.23 -0.55
CA VAL A 44 -0.98 6.79 -0.76
C VAL A 44 0.43 6.39 -0.33
N SER A 45 1.45 7.16 -0.70
CA SER A 45 2.83 6.87 -0.30
C SER A 45 3.03 6.92 1.22
N GLU A 46 2.36 7.83 1.92
CA GLU A 46 2.37 7.90 3.39
C GLU A 46 1.76 6.65 4.02
N HIS A 47 0.63 6.16 3.52
CA HIS A 47 0.05 4.89 3.99
C HIS A 47 0.97 3.69 3.73
N LEU A 48 1.60 3.64 2.56
CA LEU A 48 2.57 2.61 2.22
C LEU A 48 3.83 2.69 3.08
N GLN A 49 4.28 3.90 3.43
CA GLN A 49 5.41 4.12 4.33
C GLN A 49 5.06 3.64 5.74
N ALA A 50 3.89 4.01 6.25
CA ALA A 50 3.41 3.53 7.55
C ALA A 50 3.31 2.00 7.57
N LEU A 51 2.81 1.36 6.52
CA LEU A 51 2.80 -0.10 6.40
C LEU A 51 4.22 -0.70 6.45
N ALA A 52 5.20 -0.04 5.83
CA ALA A 52 6.59 -0.47 5.85
C ALA A 52 7.24 -0.28 7.23
N ASP A 53 7.06 0.87 7.87
CA ASP A 53 7.55 1.15 9.22
C ASP A 53 6.97 0.17 10.26
N LYS A 54 5.74 -0.30 10.02
CA LYS A 54 5.06 -1.31 10.84
C LYS A 54 5.50 -2.75 10.52
N GLY A 55 6.34 -2.95 9.50
CA GLY A 55 6.89 -4.26 9.09
C GLY A 55 5.96 -5.12 8.23
N PHE A 56 4.90 -4.54 7.65
CA PHE A 56 3.96 -5.25 6.76
C PHE A 56 4.34 -5.19 5.29
N LEU A 57 5.18 -4.22 4.89
CA LEU A 57 5.67 -4.06 3.54
C LEU A 57 7.19 -3.85 3.55
N GLU A 58 7.87 -4.42 2.56
CA GLU A 58 9.25 -4.10 2.28
C GLU A 58 9.27 -3.16 1.07
N ARG A 59 9.70 -1.91 1.27
CA ARG A 59 9.85 -0.95 0.17
C ARG A 59 11.33 -0.86 -0.16
N ASP A 60 11.63 -1.09 -1.43
CA ASP A 60 12.96 -0.83 -1.96
C ASP A 60 13.08 0.67 -2.28
N PRO A 61 13.87 1.46 -1.51
CA PRO A 61 14.02 2.88 -1.76
C PRO A 61 14.68 3.19 -3.11
N SER A 62 15.29 2.18 -3.76
CA SER A 62 16.01 2.29 -5.02
C SER A 62 15.10 2.42 -6.26
N ARG A 63 13.78 2.29 -6.09
CA ARG A 63 12.77 2.56 -7.14
C ARG A 63 11.95 3.80 -6.77
N SER A 64 12.60 4.97 -6.78
CA SER A 64 11.92 6.28 -6.71
C SER A 64 11.83 6.92 -8.09
#